data_AF-A0A6N8BKL2-F1
#
_entry.id   AF-A0A6N8BKL2-F1
#
_cell.length_a   1.000
_cell.length_b   1.000
_cell.length_c   1.000
_cell.angle_alpha   90.00
_cell.angle_beta   90.00
_cell.angle_gamma   90.00
#
_symmetry.space_group_name_H-M   'P 1'
#
loop_
_entity.id
_entity.type
_entity.pdbx_description
1 polymer ?
#
loop_
_entity_poly.entity_id
_entity_poly.type
_entity_poly.pdbx_seq_one_letter_code
_entity_poly.pdbx_strand_id
1 'polypeptide(L)'
;MNLSKRREILNKIILVFILVFIALCFIFTIIGNSFPSITSKVLIAAEEGFSGFVGLDPVQLAIAIFQKNLISSLVVAFISCYLFGIPIFVFMLVNTALIGALLAEHPNFIVGLLPHGIIEIPAVCIALALGWHIWRRKEKTWLKIKRRDVIFFMKTVVPLLIIAAVVEVYVTPHIISRYIILP
;
A
#
# COMPACT_ATOMS: atom_id res chain seq x y z
N MET A 1 18.39 12.32 -21.74
CA MET A 1 17.55 11.10 -21.72
C MET A 1 16.14 11.46 -22.18
N ASN A 2 15.67 10.89 -23.30
CA ASN A 2 14.35 11.13 -23.88
C ASN A 2 13.22 10.69 -22.90
N LEU A 3 12.07 11.38 -22.95
CA LEU A 3 10.86 11.08 -22.17
C LEU A 3 10.38 9.63 -22.34
N SER A 4 10.51 9.06 -23.53
CA SER A 4 10.20 7.63 -23.79
C SER A 4 11.03 6.70 -22.91
N LYS A 5 12.34 6.91 -22.87
CA LYS A 5 13.30 6.11 -22.08
C LYS A 5 13.07 6.27 -20.56
N ARG A 6 12.61 7.44 -20.11
CA ARG A 6 12.20 7.67 -18.70
C ARG A 6 10.96 6.87 -18.32
N ARG A 7 9.93 6.88 -19.19
CA ARG A 7 8.71 6.10 -18.97
C ARG A 7 9.00 4.60 -18.95
N GLU A 8 9.83 4.12 -19.86
CA GLU A 8 10.21 2.71 -19.90
C GLU A 8 10.90 2.24 -18.60
N ILE A 9 11.86 3.02 -18.09
CA ILE A 9 12.53 2.71 -16.82
C ILE A 9 11.52 2.72 -15.66
N LEU A 10 10.63 3.71 -15.61
CA LEU A 10 9.62 3.80 -14.56
C LEU A 10 8.66 2.60 -14.58
N ASN A 11 8.20 2.19 -15.76
CA ASN A 11 7.35 1.03 -15.92
C ASN A 11 8.05 -0.25 -15.47
N LYS A 12 9.34 -0.43 -15.82
CA LYS A 12 10.15 -1.56 -15.36
C LYS A 12 10.28 -1.58 -13.83
N ILE A 13 10.52 -0.43 -13.21
CA ILE A 13 10.61 -0.32 -11.75
C ILE A 13 9.27 -0.71 -11.11
N ILE A 14 8.15 -0.14 -11.57
CA ILE A 14 6.81 -0.46 -11.06
C ILE A 14 6.52 -1.96 -11.22
N LEU A 15 6.85 -2.55 -12.37
CA LEU A 15 6.68 -3.98 -12.61
C LEU A 15 7.49 -4.82 -11.62
N VAL A 16 8.78 -4.51 -11.42
CA VAL A 16 9.62 -5.20 -10.43
C VAL A 16 9.03 -5.07 -9.03
N PHE A 17 8.54 -3.89 -8.65
CA PHE A 17 7.89 -3.66 -7.37
C PHE A 17 6.65 -4.54 -7.17
N ILE A 18 5.79 -4.63 -8.18
CA ILE A 18 4.60 -5.49 -8.15
C ILE A 18 5.02 -6.95 -8.00
N LEU A 19 6.01 -7.41 -8.78
CA LEU A 19 6.50 -8.78 -8.71
C LEU A 19 7.10 -9.12 -7.34
N VAL A 20 7.88 -8.21 -6.76
CA VAL A 20 8.44 -8.39 -5.40
C VAL A 20 7.33 -8.39 -4.35
N PHE A 21 6.32 -7.53 -4.49
CA PHE A 21 5.16 -7.51 -3.58
C PHE A 21 4.42 -8.85 -3.59
N ILE A 22 4.13 -9.35 -4.79
CA ILE A 22 3.46 -10.65 -4.98
C ILE A 22 4.32 -11.77 -4.38
N ALA A 23 5.62 -11.80 -4.67
CA ALA A 23 6.53 -12.80 -4.13
C ALA A 23 6.58 -12.77 -2.59
N LEU A 24 6.63 -11.58 -1.99
CA LEU A 24 6.60 -11.42 -0.54
C LEU A 24 5.28 -11.88 0.07
N CYS A 25 4.13 -11.59 -0.57
CA CYS A 25 2.84 -12.14 -0.11
C CYS A 25 2.88 -13.68 -0.06
N PHE A 26 3.35 -14.34 -1.12
CA PHE A 26 3.48 -15.81 -1.13
C PHE A 26 4.44 -16.31 -0.05
N ILE A 27 5.60 -15.68 0.11
CA ILE A 27 6.58 -16.04 1.14
C ILE A 27 5.96 -15.92 2.53
N PHE A 28 5.30 -14.80 2.84
CA PHE A 28 4.67 -14.59 4.14
C PHE A 28 3.47 -15.50 4.38
N THR A 29 2.72 -15.90 3.34
CA THR A 29 1.69 -16.94 3.46
C THR A 29 2.30 -18.30 3.80
N ILE A 30 3.42 -18.69 3.17
CA ILE A 30 4.11 -19.96 3.49
C ILE A 30 4.66 -19.93 4.92
N ILE A 31 5.29 -18.82 5.31
CA ILE A 31 5.77 -18.62 6.68
C ILE A 31 4.59 -18.69 7.67
N GLY A 32 3.48 -18.02 7.37
CA GLY A 32 2.30 -18.01 8.24
C GLY A 32 1.68 -19.40 8.44
N ASN A 33 1.63 -20.21 7.38
CA ASN A 33 1.19 -21.61 7.47
C ASN A 33 2.17 -22.48 8.28
N SER A 34 3.47 -22.20 8.16
CA SER A 34 4.52 -22.98 8.85
C SER A 34 4.65 -22.60 10.33
N PHE A 35 4.26 -21.38 10.69
CA PHE A 35 4.39 -20.83 12.05
C PHE A 35 3.08 -20.16 12.53
N PRO A 36 2.04 -20.94 12.89
CA PRO A 36 0.75 -20.39 13.32
C PRO A 36 0.83 -19.42 14.51
N SER A 37 1.83 -19.60 15.39
CA SER A 37 2.07 -18.71 16.53
C SER A 37 2.58 -17.31 16.13
N ILE A 38 3.19 -17.18 14.95
CA ILE A 38 3.58 -15.89 14.38
C ILE A 38 2.36 -15.26 13.70
N THR A 39 1.59 -16.05 12.96
CA THR A 39 0.36 -15.63 12.29
C THR A 39 -0.62 -15.00 13.27
N SER A 40 -0.92 -15.67 14.37
CA SER A 40 -1.84 -15.13 15.39
C SER A 40 -1.36 -13.81 15.97
N LYS A 41 -0.05 -13.66 16.25
CA LYS A 41 0.52 -12.38 16.73
C LYS A 41 0.39 -11.26 15.71
N VAL A 42 0.64 -11.56 14.44
CA VAL A 42 0.52 -10.58 13.34
C VAL A 42 -0.95 -10.16 13.18
N LEU A 43 -1.89 -11.10 13.25
CA LEU A 43 -3.32 -10.80 13.16
C LEU A 43 -3.82 -10.01 14.38
N ILE A 44 -3.40 -10.36 15.60
CA ILE A 44 -3.72 -9.56 16.80
C ILE A 44 -3.19 -8.13 16.66
N ALA A 45 -1.93 -7.96 16.22
CA ALA A 45 -1.38 -6.62 15.97
C ALA A 45 -2.12 -5.86 14.87
N ALA A 46 -2.65 -6.58 13.86
CA ALA A 46 -3.51 -6.00 12.85
C ALA A 46 -4.83 -5.53 13.46
N GLU A 47 -5.53 -6.38 14.22
CA GLU A 47 -6.78 -6.06 14.90
C GLU A 47 -6.62 -4.86 15.83
N GLU A 48 -5.55 -4.79 16.61
CA GLU A 48 -5.24 -3.62 17.45
C GLU A 48 -5.07 -2.35 16.60
N GLY A 49 -4.34 -2.44 15.49
CA GLY A 49 -4.13 -1.33 14.55
C GLY A 49 -5.39 -0.87 13.81
N PHE A 50 -6.39 -1.75 13.67
CA PHE A 50 -7.68 -1.47 13.03
C PHE A 50 -8.84 -1.36 14.03
N SER A 51 -8.59 -1.46 15.33
CA SER A 51 -9.63 -1.47 16.37
C SER A 51 -10.53 -0.22 16.34
N GLY A 52 -9.96 0.95 16.04
CA GLY A 52 -10.70 2.21 15.87
C GLY A 52 -11.60 2.27 14.63
N PHE A 53 -11.59 1.24 13.78
CA PHE A 53 -12.37 1.17 12.55
C PHE A 53 -13.65 0.35 12.74
N VAL A 54 -13.73 -0.42 13.83
CA VAL A 54 -14.88 -1.27 14.15
C VAL A 54 -16.09 -0.40 14.48
N GLY A 55 -17.22 -0.69 13.84
CA GLY A 55 -18.49 0.01 14.07
C GLY A 55 -18.64 1.36 13.36
N LEU A 56 -17.63 1.79 12.59
CA LEU A 56 -17.76 2.96 11.72
C LEU A 56 -18.77 2.69 10.60
N ASP A 57 -19.56 3.70 10.24
CA ASP A 57 -20.37 3.62 9.03
C ASP A 57 -19.47 3.58 7.77
N PRO A 58 -19.97 3.10 6.62
CA PRO A 58 -19.15 2.94 5.41
C PRO A 58 -18.40 4.21 4.97
N VAL A 59 -19.00 5.39 5.15
CA VAL A 59 -18.35 6.66 4.76
C VAL A 59 -17.20 6.96 5.72
N GLN A 60 -17.45 6.83 7.02
CA GLN A 60 -16.41 7.01 8.05
C GLN A 60 -15.25 6.03 7.87
N LEU A 61 -15.56 4.77 7.58
CA LEU A 61 -14.56 3.73 7.34
C LEU A 61 -13.71 4.05 6.10
N ALA A 62 -14.33 4.49 5.00
CA ALA A 62 -13.61 4.86 3.78
C ALA A 62 -12.68 6.05 4.02
N ILE A 63 -13.13 7.06 4.80
CA ILE A 63 -12.30 8.19 5.20
C ILE A 63 -11.11 7.72 6.07
N ALA A 64 -11.34 6.84 7.04
CA ALA A 64 -10.30 6.32 7.93
C ALA A 64 -9.23 5.52 7.17
N ILE A 65 -9.64 4.64 6.26
CA ILE A 65 -8.73 3.88 5.38
C ILE A 65 -7.94 4.82 4.48
N PHE A 66 -8.61 5.79 3.84
CA PHE A 66 -7.95 6.81 3.03
C PHE A 66 -6.90 7.58 3.85
N GLN A 67 -7.23 8.02 5.07
CA GLN A 67 -6.31 8.74 5.94
C GLN A 67 -5.09 7.90 6.32
N LYS A 68 -5.29 6.65 6.73
CA LYS A 68 -4.20 5.71 7.05
C LYS A 68 -3.24 5.57 5.86
N ASN A 69 -3.78 5.36 4.66
CA ASN A 69 -2.97 5.19 3.45
C ASN A 69 -2.33 6.49 2.96
N LEU A 70 -2.99 7.64 3.17
CA LEU A 70 -2.43 8.96 2.90
C LEU A 70 -1.24 9.25 3.80
N ILE A 71 -1.38 9.04 5.11
CA ILE A 71 -0.30 9.22 6.09
C ILE A 71 0.87 8.29 5.75
N SER A 72 0.59 7.02 5.49
CA SER A 72 1.62 6.05 5.08
C SER A 72 2.37 6.51 3.82
N SER A 73 1.64 6.95 2.79
CA SER A 73 2.23 7.46 1.54
C SER A 73 3.05 8.73 1.75
N LEU A 74 2.60 9.64 2.61
CA LEU A 74 3.34 10.85 2.98
C LEU A 74 4.63 10.50 3.74
N VAL A 75 4.58 9.57 4.68
CA VAL A 75 5.73 9.08 5.44
C VAL A 75 6.73 8.41 4.49
N VAL A 76 6.28 7.53 3.60
CA VAL A 76 7.13 6.90 2.58
C VAL A 76 7.78 7.95 1.69
N ALA A 77 7.02 8.93 1.17
CA ALA A 77 7.57 10.01 0.36
C ALA A 77 8.60 10.86 1.14
N PHE A 78 8.28 11.20 2.39
CA PHE A 78 9.12 12.02 3.25
C PHE A 78 10.44 11.32 3.59
N ILE A 79 10.40 10.11 4.15
CA ILE A 79 11.62 9.40 4.55
C ILE A 79 12.47 9.05 3.32
N SER A 80 11.84 8.83 2.16
CA SER A 80 12.56 8.60 0.90
C SER A 80 13.32 9.83 0.40
N CYS A 81 13.01 11.03 0.91
CA CYS A 81 13.84 12.23 0.72
C CYS A 81 15.19 12.15 1.44
N TYR A 82 15.44 11.11 2.26
CA TYR A 82 16.65 10.94 3.08
C TYR A 82 17.31 9.57 2.88
N LEU A 83 16.52 8.50 2.86
CA LEU A 83 17.00 7.12 2.98
C LEU A 83 17.03 6.35 1.64
N PHE A 84 17.22 7.04 0.51
CA PHE A 84 17.45 6.39 -0.79
C PHE A 84 16.44 5.25 -1.08
N GLY A 85 15.16 5.50 -0.81
CA GLY A 85 14.08 4.54 -1.09
C GLY A 85 13.98 3.34 -0.13
N ILE A 86 14.80 3.20 0.92
CA ILE A 86 14.62 2.18 1.98
C ILE A 86 13.18 2.08 2.51
N PRO A 87 12.42 3.18 2.72
CA PRO A 87 11.08 3.13 3.31
C PRO A 87 10.08 2.28 2.54
N ILE A 88 10.25 2.12 1.23
CA ILE A 88 9.33 1.26 0.47
C ILE A 88 9.49 -0.21 0.84
N PHE A 89 10.71 -0.66 1.17
CA PHE A 89 10.93 -2.05 1.56
C PHE A 89 10.28 -2.32 2.91
N VAL A 90 10.36 -1.38 3.85
CA VAL A 90 9.65 -1.49 5.14
C VAL A 90 8.14 -1.50 4.91
N PHE A 91 7.62 -0.58 4.09
CA PHE A 91 6.22 -0.55 3.72
C PHE A 91 5.76 -1.89 3.10
N MET A 92 6.52 -2.43 2.14
CA MET A 92 6.21 -3.72 1.51
C MET A 92 6.24 -4.85 2.53
N LEU A 93 7.29 -4.94 3.36
CA LEU A 93 7.43 -6.00 4.35
C LEU A 93 6.24 -6.01 5.33
N VAL A 94 5.87 -4.86 5.87
CA VAL A 94 4.75 -4.77 6.82
C VAL A 94 3.43 -5.15 6.16
N ASN A 95 3.10 -4.57 5.00
CA ASN A 95 1.82 -4.85 4.33
C ASN A 95 1.73 -6.29 3.81
N THR A 96 2.82 -6.83 3.24
CA THR A 96 2.84 -8.21 2.74
C THR A 96 2.88 -9.24 3.87
N ALA A 97 3.44 -8.92 5.04
CA ALA A 97 3.34 -9.76 6.23
C ALA A 97 1.91 -9.84 6.77
N LEU A 98 1.20 -8.70 6.84
CA LEU A 98 -0.21 -8.65 7.24
C LEU A 98 -1.08 -9.45 6.26
N ILE A 99 -0.93 -9.21 4.96
CA ILE A 99 -1.66 -9.95 3.92
C ILE A 99 -1.30 -11.43 3.97
N GLY A 100 -0.02 -11.77 4.10
CA GLY A 100 0.45 -13.15 4.15
C GLY A 100 -0.14 -13.92 5.33
N ALA A 101 -0.19 -13.31 6.51
CA ALA A 101 -0.82 -13.86 7.69
C ALA A 101 -2.33 -14.07 7.50
N LEU A 102 -3.03 -13.06 6.94
CA LEU A 102 -4.46 -13.17 6.63
C LEU A 102 -4.74 -14.31 5.63
N LEU A 103 -3.93 -14.45 4.59
CA LEU A 103 -4.09 -15.52 3.60
C LEU A 103 -3.70 -16.90 4.13
N ALA A 104 -2.86 -16.99 5.16
CA ALA A 104 -2.54 -18.26 5.81
C ALA A 104 -3.75 -18.82 6.55
N GLU A 105 -4.54 -17.98 7.23
CA GLU A 105 -5.78 -18.42 7.91
C GLU A 105 -7.00 -18.43 6.97
N HIS A 106 -7.05 -17.50 6.02
CA HIS A 106 -8.20 -17.25 5.16
C HIS A 106 -7.77 -17.12 3.69
N PRO A 107 -7.34 -18.21 3.02
CA PRO A 107 -6.78 -18.16 1.67
C PRO A 107 -7.73 -17.57 0.62
N ASN A 108 -9.04 -17.75 0.81
CA ASN A 108 -10.06 -17.24 -0.11
C ASN A 108 -10.17 -15.70 -0.10
N PHE A 109 -9.66 -15.02 0.94
CA PHE A 109 -9.75 -13.56 1.06
C PHE A 109 -8.90 -12.81 0.02
N ILE A 110 -8.03 -13.51 -0.72
CA ILE A 110 -7.24 -12.94 -1.81
C ILE A 110 -8.12 -12.23 -2.87
N VAL A 111 -9.34 -12.72 -3.09
CA VAL A 111 -10.28 -12.15 -4.07
C VAL A 111 -10.79 -10.78 -3.61
N GLY A 112 -10.90 -10.56 -2.30
CA GLY A 112 -11.24 -9.27 -1.70
C GLY A 112 -10.06 -8.30 -1.61
N LEU A 113 -8.83 -8.81 -1.55
CA LEU A 113 -7.61 -8.00 -1.45
C LEU A 113 -7.18 -7.38 -2.79
N LEU A 114 -7.36 -8.12 -3.88
CA LEU A 114 -6.90 -7.72 -5.21
C LEU A 114 -7.43 -6.34 -5.69
N PRO A 115 -8.75 -6.03 -5.57
CA PRO A 115 -9.34 -4.85 -6.18
C PRO A 115 -8.75 -3.52 -5.71
N HIS A 116 -8.54 -3.35 -4.40
CA HIS A 116 -7.98 -2.12 -3.84
C HIS A 116 -6.45 -2.10 -3.94
N GLY A 117 -5.79 -3.25 -3.74
CA GLY A 117 -4.33 -3.37 -3.83
C GLY A 117 -3.75 -2.99 -5.20
N ILE A 118 -4.48 -3.26 -6.29
CA ILE A 118 -4.10 -2.85 -7.66
C ILE A 118 -4.01 -1.32 -7.78
N ILE A 119 -4.74 -0.57 -6.97
CA ILE A 119 -4.81 0.90 -7.03
C ILE A 119 -3.85 1.53 -5.98
N GLU A 120 -3.83 0.98 -4.77
CA GLU A 120 -2.99 1.47 -3.68
C GLU A 120 -1.49 1.30 -3.98
N ILE A 121 -1.06 0.14 -4.48
CA ILE A 121 0.35 -0.15 -4.73
C ILE A 121 0.97 0.85 -5.72
N PRO A 122 0.35 1.16 -6.89
CA PRO A 122 0.82 2.23 -7.76
C PRO A 122 0.88 3.59 -7.07
N ALA A 123 -0.11 3.95 -6.25
CA ALA A 123 -0.14 5.24 -5.55
C ALA A 123 1.07 5.40 -4.62
N VAL A 124 1.39 4.36 -3.84
CA VAL A 124 2.55 4.34 -2.93
C VAL A 124 3.87 4.34 -3.71
N CYS A 125 3.96 3.62 -4.83
CA CYS A 125 5.13 3.65 -5.71
C CYS A 125 5.39 5.06 -6.27
N ILE A 126 4.34 5.79 -6.64
CA ILE A 126 4.44 7.18 -7.11
C ILE A 126 4.90 8.10 -5.97
N ALA A 127 4.37 7.90 -4.75
CA ALA A 127 4.79 8.66 -3.56
C ALA A 127 6.28 8.46 -3.25
N LEU A 128 6.77 7.23 -3.29
CA LEU A 128 8.20 6.91 -3.20
C LEU A 128 9.01 7.63 -4.28
N ALA A 129 8.61 7.49 -5.54
CA ALA A 129 9.33 8.06 -6.68
C ALA A 129 9.45 9.58 -6.56
N LEU A 130 8.42 10.24 -6.02
CA LEU A 130 8.45 11.67 -5.69
C LEU A 130 9.49 11.99 -4.61
N GLY A 131 9.49 11.25 -3.49
CA GLY A 131 10.48 11.41 -2.42
C GLY A 131 11.92 11.24 -2.91
N TRP A 132 12.15 10.21 -3.72
CA TRP A 132 13.43 9.98 -4.39
C TRP A 132 13.81 11.10 -5.35
N HIS A 133 12.86 11.61 -6.12
CA HIS A 133 13.09 12.73 -7.03
C HIS A 133 13.50 14.01 -6.28
N ILE A 134 12.91 14.25 -5.10
CA ILE A 134 13.30 15.35 -4.20
C ILE A 134 14.74 15.12 -3.71
N TRP A 135 15.07 13.93 -3.20
CA TRP A 135 16.43 13.60 -2.75
C TRP A 135 17.49 13.84 -3.85
N ARG A 136 17.23 13.38 -5.08
CA ARG A 136 18.17 13.53 -6.22
C ARG A 136 18.45 14.97 -6.62
N ARG A 137 17.55 15.91 -6.31
CA ARG A 137 17.79 17.35 -6.54
C ARG A 137 18.78 17.96 -5.54
N LYS A 138 19.35 17.16 -4.63
CA LYS A 138 20.11 17.62 -3.45
C LYS A 138 19.27 18.54 -2.55
N GLU A 139 17.95 18.49 -2.72
CA GLU A 139 16.94 19.11 -1.86
C GLU A 139 16.73 18.15 -0.67
N LYS A 140 17.81 17.86 0.07
CA LYS A 140 17.86 16.87 1.18
C LYS A 140 17.00 17.26 2.39
N THR A 141 16.11 18.23 2.24
CA THR A 141 15.22 18.69 3.29
C THR A 141 13.84 18.92 2.72
N TRP A 142 12.82 18.54 3.49
CA TRP A 142 11.42 18.80 3.17
C TRP A 142 11.11 20.30 2.99
N LEU A 143 11.93 21.17 3.59
CA LEU A 143 11.88 22.63 3.43
C LEU A 143 12.13 23.10 1.98
N LYS A 144 12.68 22.24 1.12
CA LYS A 144 12.94 22.55 -0.30
C LYS A 144 11.92 21.91 -1.25
N ILE A 145 10.85 21.29 -0.72
CA ILE A 145 9.75 20.77 -1.54
C ILE A 145 9.13 21.92 -2.33
N LYS A 146 9.08 21.78 -3.65
CA LYS A 146 8.51 22.81 -4.52
C LYS A 146 7.00 22.65 -4.57
N ARG A 147 6.28 23.76 -4.75
CA ARG A 147 4.82 23.76 -4.97
C ARG A 147 4.37 22.75 -6.03
N ARG A 148 5.16 22.57 -7.10
CA ARG A 148 4.88 21.59 -8.16
C ARG A 148 4.87 20.13 -7.68
N ASP A 149 5.70 19.80 -6.69
CA ASP A 149 5.84 18.44 -6.14
C ASP A 149 4.61 18.11 -5.28
N VAL A 150 4.17 19.08 -4.48
CA VAL A 150 2.90 19.00 -3.72
C VAL A 150 1.71 18.88 -4.66
N ILE A 151 1.61 19.75 -5.68
CA ILE A 151 0.51 19.68 -6.66
C ILE A 151 0.51 18.32 -7.37
N PHE A 152 1.68 17.79 -7.72
CA PHE A 152 1.79 16.48 -8.35
C PHE A 152 1.28 15.37 -7.42
N PHE A 153 1.68 15.37 -6.15
CA PHE A 153 1.18 14.41 -5.16
C PHE A 153 -0.34 14.50 -5.00
N MET A 154 -0.87 15.72 -4.85
CA MET A 154 -2.31 15.98 -4.68
C MET A 154 -3.14 15.60 -5.91
N LYS A 155 -2.60 15.72 -7.12
CA LYS A 155 -3.31 15.37 -8.37
C LYS A 155 -3.15 13.91 -8.79
N THR A 156 -2.21 13.18 -8.18
CA THR A 156 -1.88 11.81 -8.62
C THR A 156 -2.07 10.79 -7.51
N VAL A 157 -1.40 10.96 -6.37
CA VAL A 157 -1.43 9.98 -5.28
C VAL A 157 -2.76 10.05 -4.55
N VAL A 158 -3.20 11.26 -4.18
CA VAL A 158 -4.44 11.44 -3.40
C VAL A 158 -5.68 10.85 -4.11
N PRO A 159 -5.95 11.11 -5.41
CA PRO A 159 -7.12 10.53 -6.07
C PRO A 159 -7.05 9.01 -6.15
N LEU A 160 -5.88 8.42 -6.38
CA LEU A 160 -5.71 6.96 -6.39
C LEU A 160 -6.04 6.36 -5.03
N LEU A 161 -5.57 6.97 -3.94
CA LEU A 161 -5.86 6.50 -2.58
C LEU A 161 -7.34 6.63 -2.22
N ILE A 162 -8.02 7.68 -2.68
CA ILE A 162 -9.48 7.82 -2.51
C ILE A 162 -10.19 6.67 -3.22
N ILE A 163 -9.84 6.39 -4.48
CA ILE A 163 -10.45 5.30 -5.24
C ILE A 163 -10.17 3.96 -4.56
N ALA A 164 -8.94 3.72 -4.09
CA ALA A 164 -8.58 2.50 -3.36
C ALA A 164 -9.45 2.30 -2.11
N ALA A 165 -9.62 3.35 -1.28
CA ALA A 165 -10.44 3.28 -0.08
C ALA A 165 -11.93 3.04 -0.38
N VAL A 166 -12.47 3.66 -1.44
CA VAL A 166 -13.85 3.41 -1.88
C VAL A 166 -14.01 1.96 -2.35
N VAL A 167 -13.06 1.45 -3.13
CA VAL A 167 -13.07 0.03 -3.55
C VAL A 167 -12.99 -0.88 -2.33
N GLU A 168 -12.15 -0.57 -1.35
CA GLU A 168 -11.97 -1.37 -0.16
C GLU A 168 -13.23 -1.44 0.72
N VAL A 169 -13.98 -0.34 0.84
CA VAL A 169 -15.17 -0.33 1.69
C VAL A 169 -16.44 -0.78 0.96
N TYR A 170 -16.59 -0.42 -0.30
CA TYR A 170 -17.83 -0.66 -1.03
C TYR A 170 -17.77 -1.83 -1.99
N VAL A 171 -16.61 -2.24 -2.47
CA VAL A 171 -16.50 -3.34 -3.45
C VAL A 171 -16.01 -4.62 -2.78
N THR A 172 -14.95 -4.53 -1.98
CA THR A 172 -14.35 -5.70 -1.31
C THR A 172 -15.35 -6.50 -0.48
N PRO A 173 -16.23 -5.91 0.38
CA PRO A 173 -17.15 -6.72 1.18
C PRO A 173 -18.20 -7.45 0.34
N HIS A 174 -18.64 -6.86 -0.77
CA HIS A 174 -19.58 -7.51 -1.69
C HIS A 174 -18.93 -8.70 -2.40
N ILE A 175 -17.66 -8.58 -2.79
CA ILE A 175 -16.90 -9.69 -3.37
C ILE A 175 -16.73 -10.81 -2.33
N ILE A 176 -16.31 -10.47 -1.11
CA ILE A 176 -16.16 -11.44 -0.02
C ILE A 176 -17.48 -12.15 0.27
N SER A 177 -18.58 -11.40 0.40
CA SER A 177 -19.91 -11.97 0.64
C SER A 177 -20.34 -12.93 -0.47
N ARG A 178 -20.15 -12.53 -1.74
CA ARG A 178 -20.60 -13.29 -2.91
C ARG A 178 -19.80 -14.56 -3.19
N TYR A 179 -18.50 -14.55 -2.90
CA TYR A 179 -17.59 -15.62 -3.32
C TYR A 179 -16.94 -16.40 -2.16
N ILE A 180 -17.09 -15.95 -0.92
CA ILE A 180 -16.44 -16.56 0.25
C ILE A 180 -17.48 -17.01 1.29
N ILE A 181 -18.46 -16.17 1.61
CA ILE A 181 -19.45 -16.45 2.68
C ILE A 181 -20.67 -17.22 2.14
N LEU A 182 -21.04 -16.99 0.88
CA LEU A 182 -22.15 -17.67 0.21
C LEU A 182 -21.64 -18.59 -0.92
N PRO A 183 -21.05 -19.76 -0.62
CA PRO A 183 -20.81 -20.79 -1.63
C PRO A 183 -22.11 -21.46 -2.12
#